data_AF-A0A9N9I6E0-F1
#
_entry.id   AF-A0A9N9I6E0-F1
#
_cell.length_a   1.000
_cell.length_b   1.000
_cell.length_c   1.000
_cell.angle_alpha   90.00
_cell.angle_beta   90.00
_cell.angle_gamma   90.00
#
_symmetry.space_group_name_H-M   'P 1'
#
loop_
_entity.id
_entity.type
_entity.pdbx_description
1 polymer ?
#
loop_
_entity_poly.entity_id
_entity_poly.type
_entity_poly.pdbx_seq_one_letter_code
_entity_poly.pdbx_strand_id
1 'polypeptide(L)'
;KHRIDLNILYDHDPKSFLNNVELFVNQVEKVEYLNLFLSSLRNEDVVITMYPKVILGPKYGSSDDNTGLQDVSTKVNIVCDSVRGILESKNSTKYLQSIITTFVKKSPPELEAALNFLAKLKEDAVKYAIFLVDADKLFDIALGMYDFSLVLLVAQQSQKDPREYLSFLAELESYPKYYQRFKIDDHLNRYEKALNNLSLAGDEYFDQCLKYLQEYQLYKPAIALFANNDEKYKSNFKEAGLAYVMAGNKPKALEPYKESGMWREAFAIAQELKYSSDDLFLLAKELSETLSDKRQYQEAAQILLDYTRQPEEAVVLLNKGHHWSEAIRISYMYGRSDLIETNVKPSDINSMFDQLNQQTARLQEI
;
A
#
# COMPACT_ATOMS: atom_id res chain seq x y z
N LYS A 1 -17.53 -30.30 39.88
CA LYS A 1 -16.83 -31.02 40.99
C LYS A 1 -15.76 -32.01 40.49
N HIS A 2 -15.63 -32.25 39.18
CA HIS A 2 -14.44 -32.85 38.56
C HIS A 2 -13.83 -31.82 37.58
N ARG A 3 -12.49 -31.72 37.48
CA ARG A 3 -11.79 -30.81 36.56
C ARG A 3 -11.65 -31.47 35.18
N ILE A 4 -12.76 -31.61 34.48
CA ILE A 4 -12.81 -32.11 33.10
C ILE A 4 -12.55 -30.92 32.16
N ASP A 5 -11.82 -31.16 31.08
CA ASP A 5 -11.57 -30.17 30.05
C ASP A 5 -12.86 -29.84 29.31
N LEU A 6 -13.24 -28.56 29.30
CA LEU A 6 -14.54 -28.13 28.76
C LEU A 6 -14.61 -28.23 27.23
N ASN A 7 -13.48 -28.39 26.54
CA ASN A 7 -13.45 -28.63 25.09
C ASN A 7 -14.22 -29.90 24.72
N ILE A 8 -14.39 -30.85 25.65
CA ILE A 8 -15.18 -32.07 25.43
C ILE A 8 -16.64 -31.80 25.06
N LEU A 9 -17.21 -30.67 25.48
CA LEU A 9 -18.58 -30.29 25.17
C LEU A 9 -18.79 -30.07 23.67
N TYR A 10 -17.73 -29.67 22.96
CA TYR A 10 -17.71 -29.55 21.51
C TYR A 10 -17.11 -30.80 20.86
N ASP A 11 -15.94 -31.25 21.31
CA ASP A 11 -15.14 -32.29 20.65
C ASP A 11 -15.82 -33.67 20.63
N HIS A 12 -16.71 -33.95 21.58
CA HIS A 12 -17.45 -35.21 21.60
C HIS A 12 -18.36 -35.39 20.37
N ASP A 13 -19.05 -34.32 19.95
CA ASP A 13 -19.89 -34.29 18.75
C ASP A 13 -20.03 -32.86 18.21
N PRO A 14 -19.08 -32.40 17.37
CA PRO A 14 -19.06 -31.03 16.85
C PRO A 14 -20.33 -30.64 16.09
N LYS A 15 -20.91 -31.57 15.30
CA LYS A 15 -22.09 -31.30 14.50
C LYS A 15 -23.32 -31.10 15.37
N SER A 16 -23.50 -31.96 16.37
CA SER A 16 -24.61 -31.84 17.31
C SER A 16 -24.51 -30.57 18.16
N PHE A 17 -23.30 -30.21 18.62
CA PHE A 17 -23.08 -28.96 19.35
C PHE A 17 -23.49 -27.75 18.49
N LEU A 18 -23.01 -27.65 17.25
CA LEU A 18 -23.28 -26.51 16.38
C LEU A 18 -24.76 -26.36 16.01
N ASN A 19 -25.48 -27.48 15.84
CA ASN A 19 -26.92 -27.45 15.59
C ASN A 19 -27.74 -27.04 16.83
N ASN A 20 -27.16 -27.10 18.03
CA ASN A 20 -27.87 -26.91 19.29
C ASN A 20 -27.21 -25.84 20.20
N VAL A 21 -26.44 -24.90 19.62
CA VAL A 21 -25.75 -23.84 20.39
C VAL A 21 -26.74 -23.01 21.20
N GLU A 22 -27.93 -22.74 20.66
CA GLU A 22 -28.95 -22.00 21.41
C GLU A 22 -29.41 -22.73 22.67
N LEU A 23 -29.62 -24.06 22.59
CA LEU A 23 -29.97 -24.86 23.76
C LEU A 23 -28.84 -24.86 24.79
N PHE A 24 -27.59 -24.98 24.35
CA PHE A 24 -26.42 -24.86 25.22
C PHE A 24 -26.39 -23.52 25.96
N VAL A 25 -26.53 -22.40 25.24
CA VAL A 25 -26.54 -21.06 25.84
C VAL A 25 -27.69 -20.89 26.84
N ASN A 26 -28.88 -21.42 26.54
CA ASN A 26 -30.03 -21.35 27.46
C ASN A 26 -29.84 -22.19 28.73
N GLN A 27 -29.14 -23.33 28.63
CA GLN A 27 -28.89 -24.23 29.76
C GLN A 27 -27.80 -23.69 30.70
N VAL A 28 -26.83 -22.92 30.17
CA VAL A 28 -25.78 -22.31 30.99
C VAL A 28 -26.26 -20.97 31.53
N GLU A 29 -26.95 -21.01 32.68
CA GLU A 29 -27.61 -19.83 33.27
C GLU A 29 -26.64 -18.68 33.64
N LYS A 30 -25.40 -19.02 34.02
CA LYS A 30 -24.39 -18.08 34.52
C LYS A 30 -23.40 -17.67 33.45
N VAL A 31 -23.24 -16.35 33.26
CA VAL A 31 -22.33 -15.75 32.28
C VAL A 31 -20.87 -16.14 32.55
N GLU A 32 -20.50 -16.32 33.82
CA GLU A 32 -19.17 -16.73 34.23
C GLU A 32 -18.80 -18.12 33.70
N TYR A 33 -19.76 -19.03 33.57
CA TYR A 33 -19.53 -20.36 33.03
C TYR A 33 -19.39 -20.35 31.51
N LEU A 34 -20.13 -19.48 30.82
CA LEU A 34 -19.92 -19.24 29.38
C LEU A 34 -18.53 -18.65 29.13
N ASN A 35 -18.12 -17.66 29.92
CA ASN A 35 -16.77 -17.08 29.85
C ASN A 35 -15.67 -18.13 30.10
N LEU A 36 -15.87 -19.00 31.09
CA LEU A 36 -14.92 -20.07 31.38
C LEU A 36 -14.81 -21.05 30.22
N PHE A 37 -15.94 -21.46 29.63
CA PHE A 37 -15.96 -22.30 28.44
C PHE A 37 -15.19 -21.64 27.29
N LEU A 38 -15.60 -20.42 26.89
CA LEU A 38 -15.00 -19.69 25.77
C LEU A 38 -13.51 -19.41 25.96
N SER A 39 -13.09 -19.03 27.16
CA SER A 39 -11.68 -18.75 27.45
C SER A 39 -10.79 -20.00 27.46
N SER A 40 -11.37 -21.18 27.69
CA SER A 40 -10.68 -22.48 27.71
C SER A 40 -10.59 -23.18 26.34
N LEU A 41 -11.27 -22.66 25.31
CA LEU A 41 -11.26 -23.26 23.98
C LEU A 41 -9.85 -23.30 23.38
N ARG A 42 -9.52 -24.43 22.74
CA ARG A 42 -8.26 -24.65 22.02
C ARG A 42 -8.53 -25.32 20.67
N ASN A 43 -7.64 -25.06 19.71
CA ASN A 43 -7.59 -25.73 18.42
C ASN A 43 -6.94 -27.13 18.54
N GLU A 44 -7.46 -27.92 19.47
CA GLU A 44 -7.04 -29.28 19.80
C GLU A 44 -8.30 -30.11 19.99
N ASP A 45 -8.26 -31.38 19.59
CA ASP A 45 -9.33 -32.34 19.89
C ASP A 45 -8.99 -33.11 21.18
N VAL A 46 -9.76 -32.85 22.25
CA VAL A 46 -9.53 -33.51 23.54
C VAL A 46 -10.02 -34.95 23.58
N VAL A 47 -10.88 -35.40 22.66
CA VAL A 47 -11.28 -36.81 22.54
C VAL A 47 -10.09 -37.64 22.07
N ILE A 48 -9.25 -37.09 21.21
CA ILE A 48 -8.03 -37.77 20.73
C ILE A 48 -6.93 -37.73 21.79
N THR A 49 -6.72 -36.56 22.41
CA THR A 49 -5.54 -36.31 23.24
C THR A 49 -5.70 -36.66 24.72
N MET A 50 -6.89 -36.48 25.30
CA MET A 50 -7.12 -36.60 26.76
C MET A 50 -8.17 -37.63 27.14
N TYR A 51 -9.20 -37.81 26.30
CA TYR A 51 -10.33 -38.69 26.56
C TYR A 51 -10.51 -39.74 25.45
N PRO A 52 -9.47 -40.54 25.15
CA PRO A 52 -9.57 -41.56 24.10
C PRO A 52 -10.69 -42.53 24.45
N LYS A 53 -11.57 -42.80 23.48
CA LYS A 53 -12.62 -43.79 23.62
C LYS A 53 -11.96 -45.14 23.91
N VAL A 54 -12.10 -45.65 25.12
CA VAL A 54 -11.69 -47.02 25.46
C VAL A 54 -12.62 -47.96 24.71
N ILE A 55 -12.14 -48.53 23.59
CA ILE A 55 -12.87 -49.56 22.87
C ILE A 55 -12.86 -50.83 23.73
N LEU A 56 -13.85 -50.99 24.59
CA LEU A 56 -14.14 -52.24 25.28
C LEU A 56 -14.94 -53.15 24.33
N GLY A 57 -14.27 -53.78 23.36
CA GLY A 57 -14.90 -54.72 22.44
C GLY A 57 -13.89 -55.40 21.50
N PRO A 58 -14.08 -56.69 21.13
CA PRO A 58 -13.11 -57.44 20.35
C PRO A 58 -12.99 -56.84 18.95
N LYS A 59 -11.74 -56.66 18.51
CA LYS A 59 -11.33 -56.16 17.20
C LYS A 59 -12.11 -56.85 16.07
N TYR A 60 -13.10 -56.17 15.51
CA TYR A 60 -13.71 -56.50 14.23
C TYR A 60 -14.01 -55.21 13.49
N GLY A 61 -13.52 -55.12 12.25
CA GLY A 61 -13.86 -54.06 11.31
C GLY A 61 -12.88 -52.90 11.32
N SER A 62 -11.77 -53.07 10.61
CA SER A 62 -11.14 -51.97 9.86
C SER A 62 -12.18 -51.39 8.90
N SER A 63 -12.93 -50.39 9.34
CA SER A 63 -13.59 -49.46 8.44
C SER A 63 -12.67 -48.27 8.26
N ASP A 64 -12.22 -48.11 7.01
CA ASP A 64 -11.63 -46.89 6.47
C ASP A 64 -12.57 -45.70 6.68
N ASP A 65 -12.61 -45.14 7.89
CA ASP A 65 -12.97 -43.75 8.06
C ASP A 65 -11.69 -42.95 7.89
N ASN A 66 -11.35 -42.76 6.62
CA ASN A 66 -10.67 -41.55 6.14
C ASN A 66 -11.57 -40.33 6.43
N THR A 67 -11.88 -40.06 7.70
CA THR A 67 -12.23 -38.72 8.15
C THR A 67 -10.92 -37.95 8.06
N GLY A 68 -10.65 -37.41 6.86
CA GLY A 68 -9.49 -36.56 6.62
C GLY A 68 -9.35 -35.61 7.79
N LEU A 69 -8.16 -35.59 8.39
CA LEU A 69 -7.76 -34.75 9.52
C LEU A 69 -8.60 -33.48 9.51
N GLN A 70 -9.66 -33.44 10.33
CA GLN A 70 -10.48 -32.25 10.41
C GLN A 70 -9.54 -31.15 10.83
N ASP A 71 -9.48 -30.10 10.03
CA ASP A 71 -8.61 -28.97 10.31
C ASP A 71 -9.11 -28.26 11.57
N VAL A 72 -8.61 -28.72 12.72
CA VAL A 72 -8.99 -28.21 14.06
C VAL A 72 -8.46 -26.78 14.24
N SER A 73 -7.64 -26.26 13.34
CA SER A 73 -7.11 -24.88 13.40
C SER A 73 -8.20 -23.81 13.40
N THR A 74 -9.40 -24.13 12.93
CA THR A 74 -10.54 -23.21 12.85
C THR A 74 -11.61 -23.48 13.91
N LYS A 75 -11.47 -24.53 14.73
CA LYS A 75 -12.44 -24.93 15.76
C LYS A 75 -12.84 -23.76 16.66
N VAL A 76 -11.86 -23.06 17.22
CA VAL A 76 -12.09 -21.94 18.14
C VAL A 76 -12.91 -20.86 17.43
N ASN A 77 -12.56 -20.52 16.19
CA ASN A 77 -13.26 -19.49 15.41
C ASN A 77 -14.74 -19.87 15.18
N ILE A 78 -15.00 -21.12 14.77
CA ILE A 78 -16.36 -21.61 14.49
C ILE A 78 -17.23 -21.58 15.76
N VAL A 79 -16.70 -22.05 16.89
CA VAL A 79 -17.43 -22.05 18.17
C VAL A 79 -17.68 -20.62 18.64
N CYS A 80 -16.67 -19.75 18.58
CA CYS A 80 -16.79 -18.34 18.96
C CYS A 80 -17.85 -17.63 18.12
N ASP A 81 -17.84 -17.79 16.78
CA ASP A 81 -18.82 -17.16 15.89
C ASP A 81 -20.25 -17.65 16.15
N SER A 82 -20.41 -18.96 16.33
CA SER A 82 -21.73 -19.59 16.56
C SER A 82 -22.32 -19.16 17.91
N VAL A 83 -21.52 -19.18 18.98
CA VAL A 83 -21.96 -18.75 20.31
C VAL A 83 -22.25 -17.25 20.31
N ARG A 84 -21.38 -16.42 19.71
CA ARG A 84 -21.55 -14.97 19.65
C ARG A 84 -22.89 -14.57 19.02
N GLY A 85 -23.26 -15.16 17.89
CA GLY A 85 -24.51 -14.85 17.20
C GLY A 85 -25.76 -15.10 18.06
N ILE A 86 -25.74 -16.14 18.90
CA ILE A 86 -26.82 -16.42 19.85
C ILE A 86 -26.82 -15.42 21.01
N LEU A 87 -25.64 -15.08 21.55
CA LEU A 87 -25.55 -14.15 22.69
C LEU A 87 -26.01 -12.74 22.31
N GLU A 88 -25.61 -12.25 21.14
CA GLU A 88 -26.00 -10.95 20.59
C GLU A 88 -27.52 -10.87 20.35
N SER A 89 -28.13 -11.91 19.78
CA SER A 89 -29.57 -11.93 19.52
C SER A 89 -30.42 -11.98 20.79
N LYS A 90 -29.90 -12.59 21.86
CA LYS A 90 -30.62 -12.69 23.15
C LYS A 90 -30.52 -11.41 23.97
N ASN A 91 -29.31 -10.99 24.34
CA ASN A 91 -29.10 -9.81 25.18
C ASN A 91 -27.61 -9.40 25.21
N SER A 92 -27.23 -8.46 24.35
CA SER A 92 -25.85 -7.95 24.25
C SER A 92 -25.30 -7.35 25.54
N THR A 93 -26.15 -6.73 26.37
CA THR A 93 -25.71 -6.11 27.63
C THR A 93 -25.43 -7.16 28.70
N LYS A 94 -26.30 -8.18 28.83
CA LYS A 94 -26.12 -9.27 29.79
C LYS A 94 -24.89 -10.11 29.45
N TYR A 95 -24.69 -10.42 28.17
CA TYR A 95 -23.62 -11.32 27.69
C TYR A 95 -22.37 -10.60 27.19
N LEU A 96 -22.25 -9.30 27.49
CA LEU A 96 -21.17 -8.43 27.04
C LEU A 96 -19.77 -9.08 27.17
N GLN A 97 -19.44 -9.59 28.36
CA GLN A 97 -18.14 -10.21 28.63
C GLN A 97 -17.89 -11.46 27.76
N SER A 98 -18.92 -12.29 27.57
CA SER A 98 -18.81 -13.49 26.73
C SER A 98 -18.64 -13.13 25.27
N ILE A 99 -19.38 -12.13 24.79
CA ILE A 99 -19.25 -11.63 23.42
C ILE A 99 -17.84 -11.09 23.18
N ILE A 100 -17.28 -10.28 24.09
CA ILE A 100 -15.90 -9.80 23.96
C ILE A 100 -14.89 -10.94 23.96
N THR A 101 -15.08 -11.93 24.84
CA THR A 101 -14.22 -13.13 24.86
C THR A 101 -14.22 -13.84 23.52
N THR A 102 -15.37 -13.93 22.84
CA THR A 102 -15.43 -14.56 21.51
C THR A 102 -14.60 -13.83 20.46
N PHE A 103 -14.58 -12.49 20.45
CA PHE A 103 -13.72 -11.74 19.52
C PHE A 103 -12.23 -11.93 19.81
N VAL A 104 -11.85 -11.86 21.10
CA VAL A 104 -10.45 -11.93 21.54
C VAL A 104 -9.85 -13.32 21.38
N LYS A 105 -10.66 -14.39 21.57
CA LYS A 105 -10.19 -15.78 21.52
C LYS A 105 -9.98 -16.32 20.11
N LYS A 106 -10.50 -15.66 19.08
CA LYS A 106 -10.27 -16.06 17.69
C LYS A 106 -8.79 -15.99 17.32
N SER A 107 -8.43 -16.74 16.29
CA SER A 107 -7.10 -16.73 15.69
C SER A 107 -7.23 -16.38 14.19
N PRO A 108 -6.75 -15.20 13.75
CA PRO A 108 -6.26 -14.08 14.57
C PRO A 108 -7.38 -13.42 15.40
N PRO A 109 -7.06 -12.73 16.52
CA PRO A 109 -8.05 -12.01 17.32
C PRO A 109 -8.73 -10.85 16.57
N GLU A 110 -10.04 -10.72 16.72
CA GLU A 110 -10.86 -9.70 16.03
C GLU A 110 -11.05 -8.43 16.89
N LEU A 111 -9.94 -7.78 17.24
CA LEU A 111 -9.94 -6.68 18.23
C LEU A 111 -10.63 -5.39 17.76
N GLU A 112 -10.54 -5.03 16.47
CA GLU A 112 -11.28 -3.89 15.91
C GLU A 112 -12.80 -4.10 15.98
N ALA A 113 -13.26 -5.33 15.75
CA ALA A 113 -14.67 -5.69 15.86
C ALA A 113 -15.13 -5.68 17.33
N ALA A 114 -14.29 -6.16 18.25
CA ALA A 114 -14.54 -6.08 19.68
C ALA A 114 -14.70 -4.62 20.13
N LEU A 115 -13.78 -3.73 19.77
CA LEU A 115 -13.83 -2.31 20.12
C LEU A 115 -15.06 -1.60 19.53
N ASN A 116 -15.41 -1.87 18.27
CA ASN A 116 -16.64 -1.37 17.65
C ASN A 116 -17.91 -1.82 18.39
N PHE A 117 -17.91 -3.05 18.90
CA PHE A 117 -19.02 -3.56 19.72
C PHE A 117 -19.08 -2.85 21.08
N LEU A 118 -17.92 -2.62 21.72
CA LEU A 118 -17.81 -1.91 22.99
C LEU A 118 -18.26 -0.46 22.91
N ALA A 119 -17.90 0.25 21.83
CA ALA A 119 -18.28 1.64 21.60
C ALA A 119 -19.81 1.86 21.67
N LYS A 120 -20.60 0.80 21.37
CA LYS A 120 -22.07 0.84 21.41
C LYS A 120 -22.65 0.60 22.82
N LEU A 121 -21.87 0.10 23.78
CA LEU A 121 -22.38 -0.55 25.00
C LEU A 121 -21.89 0.05 26.33
N LYS A 122 -21.42 1.31 26.32
CA LYS A 122 -20.97 2.12 27.49
C LYS A 122 -19.54 1.83 27.99
N GLU A 123 -19.02 2.74 28.81
CA GLU A 123 -17.62 2.81 29.27
C GLU A 123 -17.14 1.58 30.05
N ASP A 124 -17.99 0.97 30.89
CA ASP A 124 -17.60 -0.18 31.73
C ASP A 124 -17.20 -1.41 30.91
N ALA A 125 -17.62 -1.47 29.65
CA ALA A 125 -17.31 -2.53 28.73
C ALA A 125 -15.80 -2.57 28.37
N VAL A 126 -15.15 -1.41 28.32
CA VAL A 126 -13.74 -1.27 27.93
C VAL A 126 -12.79 -1.81 29.01
N LYS A 127 -13.17 -1.69 30.30
CA LYS A 127 -12.39 -2.27 31.41
C LYS A 127 -12.20 -3.78 31.25
N TYR A 128 -13.23 -4.48 30.78
CA TYR A 128 -13.15 -5.93 30.56
C TYR A 128 -12.24 -6.28 29.38
N ALA A 129 -12.27 -5.49 28.31
CA ALA A 129 -11.35 -5.70 27.17
C ALA A 129 -9.89 -5.49 27.57
N ILE A 130 -9.59 -4.45 28.36
CA ILE A 130 -8.24 -4.17 28.91
C ILE A 130 -7.76 -5.30 29.84
N PHE A 131 -8.66 -5.99 30.52
CA PHE A 131 -8.29 -7.18 31.29
C PHE A 131 -7.86 -8.36 30.40
N LEU A 132 -8.45 -8.50 29.21
CA LEU A 132 -8.17 -9.61 28.29
C LEU A 132 -7.01 -9.35 27.34
N VAL A 133 -6.75 -8.09 27.00
CA VAL A 133 -5.78 -7.64 26.00
C VAL A 133 -4.98 -6.49 26.57
N ASP A 134 -3.69 -6.48 26.27
CA ASP A 134 -2.80 -5.38 26.63
C ASP A 134 -3.38 -4.00 26.26
N ALA A 135 -3.30 -3.06 27.20
CA ALA A 135 -3.92 -1.75 27.07
C ALA A 135 -3.28 -0.88 25.99
N ASP A 136 -1.96 -0.99 25.79
CA ASP A 136 -1.24 -0.27 24.73
C ASP A 136 -1.68 -0.80 23.37
N LYS A 137 -1.81 -2.13 23.23
CA LYS A 137 -2.34 -2.74 22.01
C LYS A 137 -3.77 -2.28 21.70
N LEU A 138 -4.65 -2.19 22.70
CA LEU A 138 -6.01 -1.68 22.48
C LEU A 138 -6.02 -0.20 22.10
N PHE A 139 -5.12 0.59 22.68
CA PHE A 139 -4.96 2.00 22.33
C PHE A 139 -4.53 2.17 20.87
N ASP A 140 -3.52 1.42 20.43
CA ASP A 140 -3.02 1.44 19.05
C ASP A 140 -4.10 1.04 18.03
N ILE A 141 -4.91 0.04 18.38
CA ILE A 141 -6.01 -0.41 17.52
C ILE A 141 -7.11 0.65 17.46
N ALA A 142 -7.50 1.22 18.60
CA ALA A 142 -8.46 2.33 18.63
C ALA A 142 -7.96 3.52 17.80
N LEU A 143 -6.66 3.84 17.87
CA LEU A 143 -6.05 4.91 17.09
C LEU A 143 -6.16 4.60 15.59
N GLY A 144 -5.88 3.36 15.20
CA GLY A 144 -5.99 2.87 13.83
C GLY A 144 -7.43 2.78 13.28
N MET A 145 -8.45 2.93 14.14
CA MET A 145 -9.85 3.08 13.76
C MET A 145 -10.25 4.54 13.47
N TYR A 146 -9.35 5.50 13.77
CA TYR A 146 -9.56 6.94 13.61
C TYR A 146 -10.73 7.52 14.42
N ASP A 147 -11.12 6.84 15.51
CA ASP A 147 -12.17 7.28 16.43
C ASP A 147 -11.53 7.77 17.73
N PHE A 148 -11.34 9.08 17.84
CA PHE A 148 -10.67 9.72 18.98
C PHE A 148 -11.49 9.60 20.27
N SER A 149 -12.82 9.45 20.19
CA SER A 149 -13.65 9.21 21.37
C SER A 149 -13.34 7.83 21.97
N LEU A 150 -13.20 6.82 21.11
CA LEU A 150 -12.80 5.48 21.51
C LEU A 150 -11.35 5.45 22.03
N VAL A 151 -10.42 6.16 21.38
CA VAL A 151 -9.03 6.26 21.84
C VAL A 151 -8.97 6.86 23.25
N LEU A 152 -9.70 7.96 23.48
CA LEU A 152 -9.76 8.60 24.79
C LEU A 152 -10.34 7.66 25.86
N LEU A 153 -11.40 6.92 25.52
CA LEU A 153 -12.02 5.95 26.41
C LEU A 153 -11.03 4.84 26.81
N VAL A 154 -10.29 4.28 25.86
CA VAL A 154 -9.25 3.28 26.15
C VAL A 154 -8.13 3.91 26.97
N ALA A 155 -7.68 5.12 26.62
CA ALA A 155 -6.61 5.84 27.30
C ALA A 155 -6.93 6.11 28.77
N GLN A 156 -8.14 6.56 29.10
CA GLN A 156 -8.56 6.85 30.48
C GLN A 156 -8.65 5.59 31.36
N GLN A 157 -8.95 4.44 30.75
CA GLN A 157 -9.02 3.16 31.45
C GLN A 157 -7.67 2.43 31.48
N SER A 158 -6.74 2.81 30.61
CA SER A 158 -5.33 2.42 30.66
C SER A 158 -4.58 3.35 31.63
N GLN A 159 -3.64 2.86 32.42
CA GLN A 159 -2.88 3.70 33.37
C GLN A 159 -1.85 4.63 32.68
N LYS A 160 -2.12 5.10 31.46
CA LYS A 160 -1.29 6.03 30.69
C LYS A 160 -1.34 7.44 31.29
N ASP A 161 -0.26 8.22 31.11
CA ASP A 161 -0.21 9.60 31.58
C ASP A 161 -1.15 10.49 30.74
N PRO A 162 -2.16 11.15 31.36
CA PRO A 162 -3.04 12.10 30.70
C PRO A 162 -2.35 13.18 29.91
N ARG A 163 -1.20 13.67 30.36
CA ARG A 163 -0.51 14.77 29.68
C ARG A 163 0.06 14.31 28.35
N GLU A 164 0.58 13.09 28.31
CA GLU A 164 1.22 12.53 27.12
C GLU A 164 0.18 12.22 26.04
N TYR A 165 -0.85 11.43 26.37
CA TYR A 165 -1.83 11.05 25.35
C TYR A 165 -2.71 12.24 24.92
N LEU A 166 -3.05 13.19 25.80
CA LEU A 166 -3.83 14.36 25.39
C LEU A 166 -3.02 15.29 24.47
N SER A 167 -1.72 15.48 24.75
CA SER A 167 -0.85 16.28 23.87
C SER A 167 -0.73 15.63 22.49
N PHE A 168 -0.55 14.31 22.44
CA PHE A 168 -0.47 13.56 21.20
C PHE A 168 -1.77 13.64 20.38
N LEU A 169 -2.93 13.44 21.02
CA LEU A 169 -4.23 13.56 20.34
C LEU A 169 -4.50 14.99 19.85
N ALA A 170 -4.15 16.01 20.64
CA ALA A 170 -4.30 17.40 20.23
C ALA A 170 -3.44 17.76 19.01
N GLU A 171 -2.21 17.23 18.93
CA GLU A 171 -1.38 17.37 17.74
C GLU A 171 -2.06 16.73 16.52
N LEU A 172 -2.54 15.49 16.66
CA LEU A 172 -3.22 14.79 15.57
C LEU A 172 -4.50 15.51 15.11
N GLU A 173 -5.28 16.05 16.03
CA GLU A 173 -6.51 16.84 15.75
C GLU A 173 -6.22 18.14 15.00
N SER A 174 -5.01 18.68 15.10
CA SER A 174 -4.62 19.90 14.37
C SER A 174 -4.42 19.67 12.86
N TYR A 175 -4.20 18.43 12.43
CA TYR A 175 -3.95 18.10 11.03
C TYR A 175 -5.23 17.93 10.20
N PRO A 176 -5.20 18.24 8.89
CA PRO A 176 -6.27 17.88 7.97
C PRO A 176 -6.53 16.37 7.94
N LYS A 177 -7.78 15.97 7.69
CA LYS A 177 -8.28 14.58 7.78
C LYS A 177 -7.32 13.51 7.25
N TYR A 178 -6.84 13.64 6.01
CA TYR A 178 -6.00 12.60 5.39
C TYR A 178 -4.55 12.64 5.88
N TYR A 179 -4.01 13.84 6.16
CA TYR A 179 -2.67 13.96 6.74
C TYR A 179 -2.63 13.46 8.20
N GLN A 180 -3.69 13.72 8.98
CA GLN A 180 -3.89 13.13 10.30
C GLN A 180 -3.85 11.60 10.24
N ARG A 181 -4.60 11.00 9.31
CA ARG A 181 -4.64 9.54 9.15
C ARG A 181 -3.30 8.97 8.69
N PHE A 182 -2.56 9.68 7.83
CA PHE A 182 -1.19 9.34 7.50
C PHE A 182 -0.32 9.28 8.76
N LYS A 183 -0.32 10.33 9.59
CA LYS A 183 0.45 10.36 10.84
C LYS A 183 0.09 9.22 11.80
N ILE A 184 -1.19 8.90 11.90
CA ILE A 184 -1.67 7.76 12.70
C ILE A 184 -1.15 6.44 12.14
N ASP A 185 -1.35 6.16 10.85
CA ASP A 185 -0.95 4.88 10.27
C ASP A 185 0.58 4.72 10.23
N ASP A 186 1.32 5.81 10.04
CA ASP A 186 2.78 5.85 10.14
C ASP A 186 3.26 5.50 11.55
N HIS A 187 2.67 6.12 12.58
CA HIS A 187 2.94 5.80 13.99
C HIS A 187 2.66 4.31 14.31
N LEU A 188 1.63 3.74 13.70
CA LEU A 188 1.24 2.33 13.86
C LEU A 188 2.03 1.37 12.95
N ASN A 189 3.02 1.87 12.20
CA ASN A 189 3.81 1.11 11.22
C ASN A 189 2.97 0.43 10.11
N ARG A 190 1.81 1.00 9.77
CA ARG A 190 0.89 0.54 8.72
C ARG A 190 1.25 1.22 7.39
N TYR A 191 2.49 1.07 6.93
CA TYR A 191 3.11 1.88 5.88
C TYR A 191 2.30 1.94 4.56
N GLU A 192 1.71 0.83 4.10
CA GLU A 192 0.88 0.84 2.89
C GLU A 192 -0.37 1.72 3.03
N LYS A 193 -1.01 1.67 4.21
CA LYS A 193 -2.20 2.45 4.53
C LYS A 193 -1.85 3.92 4.76
N ALA A 194 -0.70 4.16 5.39
CA ALA A 194 -0.13 5.49 5.56
C ALA A 194 0.13 6.16 4.20
N LEU A 195 0.75 5.45 3.25
CA LEU A 195 0.97 5.94 1.89
C LEU A 195 -0.33 6.29 1.18
N ASN A 196 -1.36 5.43 1.29
CA ASN A 196 -2.67 5.73 0.72
C ASN A 196 -3.27 7.03 1.29
N ASN A 197 -3.27 7.19 2.61
CA ASN A 197 -3.76 8.42 3.24
C ASN A 197 -2.94 9.65 2.84
N LEU A 198 -1.61 9.53 2.74
CA LEU A 198 -0.73 10.62 2.32
C LEU A 198 -0.99 11.03 0.86
N SER A 199 -1.29 10.07 -0.02
CA SER A 199 -1.66 10.34 -1.42
C SER A 199 -2.95 11.15 -1.58
N LEU A 200 -3.84 11.07 -0.57
CA LEU A 200 -5.12 11.79 -0.50
C LEU A 200 -5.02 13.10 0.30
N ALA A 201 -3.87 13.41 0.90
CA ALA A 201 -3.71 14.52 1.85
C ALA A 201 -3.73 15.91 1.23
N GLY A 202 -3.47 16.04 -0.07
CA GLY A 202 -3.35 17.32 -0.76
C GLY A 202 -2.23 17.29 -1.80
N ASP A 203 -2.05 18.37 -2.54
CA ASP A 203 -0.95 18.51 -3.50
C ASP A 203 0.34 18.95 -2.81
N GLU A 204 0.21 19.74 -1.74
CA GLU A 204 1.29 20.23 -0.90
C GLU A 204 2.11 19.10 -0.22
N TYR A 205 1.54 17.90 -0.11
CA TYR A 205 2.19 16.72 0.49
C TYR A 205 2.77 15.76 -0.54
N PHE A 206 2.72 16.08 -1.84
CA PHE A 206 3.14 15.18 -2.90
C PHE A 206 4.62 14.77 -2.81
N ASP A 207 5.51 15.74 -2.60
CA ASP A 207 6.95 15.46 -2.46
C ASP A 207 7.24 14.56 -1.26
N GLN A 208 6.48 14.74 -0.17
CA GLN A 208 6.57 13.88 1.01
C GLN A 208 6.07 12.47 0.70
N CYS A 209 4.98 12.33 -0.06
CA CYS A 209 4.44 11.05 -0.52
C CYS A 209 5.50 10.26 -1.31
N LEU A 210 6.21 10.93 -2.23
CA LEU A 210 7.27 10.32 -3.01
C LEU A 210 8.47 9.88 -2.16
N LYS A 211 8.92 10.73 -1.22
CA LYS A 211 10.00 10.38 -0.28
C LYS A 211 9.61 9.18 0.58
N TYR A 212 8.39 9.16 1.10
CA TYR A 212 7.86 8.08 1.94
C TYR A 212 7.79 6.75 1.18
N LEU A 213 7.29 6.80 -0.06
CA LEU A 213 7.27 5.65 -0.97
C LEU A 213 8.67 5.07 -1.19
N GLN A 214 9.68 5.92 -1.39
CA GLN A 214 11.07 5.52 -1.58
C GLN A 214 11.68 4.93 -0.31
N GLU A 215 11.49 5.58 0.83
CA GLU A 215 12.01 5.17 2.14
C GLU A 215 11.53 3.77 2.53
N TYR A 216 10.22 3.52 2.38
CA TYR A 216 9.59 2.24 2.74
C TYR A 216 9.44 1.26 1.57
N GLN A 217 10.01 1.59 0.40
CA GLN A 217 10.00 0.76 -0.81
C GLN A 217 8.59 0.27 -1.23
N LEU A 218 7.57 1.14 -1.11
CA LEU A 218 6.16 0.81 -1.28
C LEU A 218 5.68 0.84 -2.74
N TYR A 219 6.50 0.33 -3.66
CA TYR A 219 6.25 0.47 -5.10
C TYR A 219 5.00 -0.27 -5.58
N LYS A 220 4.71 -1.46 -5.05
CA LYS A 220 3.52 -2.23 -5.45
C LYS A 220 2.20 -1.53 -5.05
N PRO A 221 1.99 -1.13 -3.79
CA PRO A 221 0.83 -0.33 -3.40
C PRO A 221 0.71 0.97 -4.20
N ALA A 222 1.84 1.65 -4.45
CA ALA A 222 1.87 2.90 -5.18
C ALA A 222 1.29 2.78 -6.60
N ILE A 223 1.54 1.68 -7.32
CA ILE A 223 0.94 1.46 -8.65
C ILE A 223 -0.58 1.49 -8.56
N ALA A 224 -1.16 0.79 -7.59
CA ALA A 224 -2.61 0.70 -7.46
C ALA A 224 -3.22 2.08 -7.12
N LEU A 225 -2.51 2.87 -6.31
CA LEU A 225 -2.92 4.23 -5.96
C LEU A 225 -2.82 5.19 -7.15
N PHE A 226 -1.74 5.09 -7.95
CA PHE A 226 -1.45 6.05 -9.01
C PHE A 226 -2.06 5.69 -10.35
N ALA A 227 -2.26 4.40 -10.63
CA ALA A 227 -2.95 3.95 -11.85
C ALA A 227 -4.41 4.41 -11.92
N ASN A 228 -5.04 4.71 -10.78
CA ASN A 228 -6.40 5.21 -10.71
C ASN A 228 -6.49 6.75 -10.63
N ASN A 229 -5.37 7.46 -10.43
CA ASN A 229 -5.32 8.92 -10.32
C ASN A 229 -4.55 9.51 -11.52
N ASP A 230 -5.26 9.58 -12.64
CA ASP A 230 -4.70 9.66 -14.00
C ASP A 230 -4.08 11.01 -14.39
N GLU A 231 -4.24 12.09 -13.61
CA GLU A 231 -3.69 13.42 -13.95
C GLU A 231 -2.60 13.89 -12.98
N LYS A 232 -2.79 13.67 -11.68
CA LYS A 232 -1.95 14.26 -10.61
C LYS A 232 -0.50 13.74 -10.60
N TYR A 233 -0.30 12.46 -10.92
CA TYR A 233 1.03 11.83 -10.97
C TYR A 233 1.65 11.86 -12.36
N LYS A 234 0.86 12.11 -13.42
CA LYS A 234 1.41 12.33 -14.77
C LYS A 234 2.19 13.64 -14.84
N SER A 235 1.77 14.68 -14.12
CA SER A 235 2.44 15.99 -14.14
C SER A 235 3.93 15.96 -13.73
N ASN A 236 4.37 14.97 -12.95
CA ASN A 236 5.78 14.72 -12.69
C ASN A 236 6.25 13.43 -13.38
N PHE A 237 6.32 13.53 -14.71
CA PHE A 237 6.57 12.46 -15.66
C PHE A 237 7.83 11.62 -15.35
N LYS A 238 8.85 12.20 -14.67
CA LYS A 238 10.10 11.47 -14.32
C LYS A 238 9.87 10.45 -13.21
N GLU A 239 9.18 10.86 -12.16
CA GLU A 239 8.88 10.06 -10.97
C GLU A 239 7.82 9.01 -11.28
N ALA A 240 6.87 9.32 -12.17
CA ALA A 240 5.93 8.34 -12.70
C ALA A 240 6.65 7.21 -13.46
N GLY A 241 7.62 7.54 -14.32
CA GLY A 241 8.44 6.54 -15.00
C GLY A 241 9.20 5.64 -14.02
N LEU A 242 9.86 6.24 -13.03
CA LEU A 242 10.60 5.50 -12.00
C LEU A 242 9.70 4.57 -11.18
N ALA A 243 8.49 5.03 -10.81
CA ALA A 243 7.53 4.22 -10.08
C ALA A 243 7.12 2.97 -10.88
N TYR A 244 6.86 3.10 -12.19
CA TYR A 244 6.55 1.96 -13.06
C TYR A 244 7.71 0.98 -13.23
N VAL A 245 8.96 1.47 -13.25
CA VAL A 245 10.15 0.60 -13.29
C VAL A 245 10.29 -0.19 -12.00
N MET A 246 10.23 0.47 -10.85
CA MET A 246 10.36 -0.17 -9.53
C MET A 246 9.21 -1.15 -9.23
N ALA A 247 8.05 -0.90 -9.83
CA ALA A 247 6.90 -1.77 -9.87
C ALA A 247 7.06 -3.05 -10.72
N GLY A 248 8.11 -3.13 -11.55
CA GLY A 248 8.29 -4.19 -12.54
C GLY A 248 7.39 -4.03 -13.78
N ASN A 249 6.62 -2.94 -13.91
CA ASN A 249 5.78 -2.66 -15.07
C ASN A 249 6.52 -1.74 -16.07
N LYS A 250 7.61 -2.27 -16.60
CA LYS A 250 8.49 -1.58 -17.55
C LYS A 250 7.77 -1.04 -18.80
N PRO A 251 6.80 -1.74 -19.42
CA PRO A 251 6.07 -1.18 -20.57
C PRO A 251 5.35 0.14 -20.27
N LYS A 252 4.76 0.28 -19.07
CA LYS A 252 4.08 1.52 -18.68
C LYS A 252 5.02 2.65 -18.30
N ALA A 253 6.29 2.36 -18.02
CA ALA A 253 7.29 3.38 -17.69
C ALA A 253 7.72 4.23 -18.91
N LEU A 254 7.51 3.73 -20.14
CA LEU A 254 7.97 4.39 -21.35
C LEU A 254 7.28 5.72 -21.60
N GLU A 255 5.95 5.80 -21.51
CA GLU A 255 5.21 7.04 -21.79
C GLU A 255 5.67 8.20 -20.88
N PRO A 256 5.74 8.05 -19.54
CA PRO A 256 6.24 9.13 -18.69
C PRO A 256 7.70 9.50 -18.98
N TYR A 257 8.57 8.53 -19.30
CA TYR A 257 9.95 8.87 -19.66
C TYR A 257 10.04 9.63 -20.99
N LYS A 258 9.18 9.33 -21.96
CA LYS A 258 9.06 10.11 -23.20
C LYS A 258 8.60 11.53 -22.91
N GLU A 259 7.47 11.68 -22.23
CA GLU A 259 6.88 12.99 -21.91
C GLU A 259 7.80 13.85 -21.03
N SER A 260 8.61 13.26 -20.16
CA SER A 260 9.61 13.99 -19.35
C SER A 260 10.92 14.30 -20.08
N GLY A 261 11.18 13.72 -21.25
CA GLY A 261 12.48 13.84 -21.94
C GLY A 261 13.60 13.03 -21.29
N MET A 262 13.27 12.02 -20.47
CA MET A 262 14.22 11.10 -19.84
C MET A 262 14.63 10.00 -20.84
N TRP A 263 15.28 10.41 -21.91
CA TRP A 263 15.54 9.55 -23.06
C TRP A 263 16.47 8.38 -22.73
N ARG A 264 17.44 8.56 -21.82
CA ARG A 264 18.37 7.49 -21.42
C ARG A 264 17.62 6.34 -20.74
N GLU A 265 16.71 6.68 -19.85
CA GLU A 265 15.84 5.76 -19.13
C GLU A 265 14.87 5.09 -20.10
N ALA A 266 14.27 5.84 -21.04
CA ALA A 266 13.39 5.29 -22.06
C ALA A 266 14.11 4.24 -22.94
N PHE A 267 15.32 4.52 -23.42
CA PHE A 267 16.10 3.55 -24.21
C PHE A 267 16.57 2.36 -23.39
N ALA A 268 16.96 2.56 -22.13
CA ALA A 268 17.33 1.46 -21.25
C ALA A 268 16.15 0.47 -21.08
N ILE A 269 14.94 1.00 -20.84
CA ILE A 269 13.73 0.19 -20.71
C ILE A 269 13.35 -0.48 -22.04
N ALA A 270 13.41 0.24 -23.16
CA ALA A 270 13.13 -0.33 -24.48
C ALA A 270 14.06 -1.51 -24.82
N GLN A 271 15.35 -1.40 -24.46
CA GLN A 271 16.33 -2.46 -24.65
C GLN A 271 16.02 -3.69 -23.77
N GLU A 272 15.64 -3.49 -22.50
CA GLU A 272 15.22 -4.58 -21.62
C GLU A 272 13.95 -5.29 -22.10
N LEU A 273 13.04 -4.53 -22.72
CA LEU A 273 11.82 -5.05 -23.36
C LEU A 273 12.09 -5.68 -24.73
N LYS A 274 13.35 -5.69 -25.19
CA LYS A 274 13.80 -6.28 -26.46
C LYS A 274 13.10 -5.68 -27.68
N TYR A 275 12.96 -4.36 -27.70
CA TYR A 275 12.46 -3.63 -28.87
C TYR A 275 13.28 -3.97 -30.12
N SER A 276 12.60 -4.05 -31.27
CA SER A 276 13.28 -4.26 -32.54
C SER A 276 14.08 -3.02 -32.95
N SER A 277 14.96 -3.15 -33.96
CA SER A 277 15.66 -2.00 -34.54
C SER A 277 14.69 -0.93 -35.03
N ASP A 278 13.56 -1.35 -35.57
CA ASP A 278 12.56 -0.45 -36.16
C ASP A 278 11.77 0.27 -35.05
N ASP A 279 11.44 -0.42 -33.96
CA ASP A 279 10.79 0.20 -32.79
C ASP A 279 11.72 1.18 -32.08
N LEU A 280 13.01 0.85 -31.95
CA LEU A 280 14.02 1.76 -31.39
C LEU A 280 14.22 3.00 -32.27
N PHE A 281 14.13 2.84 -33.60
CA PHE A 281 14.19 3.96 -34.55
C PHE A 281 13.00 4.89 -34.39
N LEU A 282 11.77 4.35 -34.28
CA LEU A 282 10.56 5.14 -34.03
C LEU A 282 10.62 5.88 -32.70
N LEU A 283 11.05 5.19 -31.63
CA LEU A 283 11.25 5.79 -30.30
C LEU A 283 12.28 6.93 -30.34
N ALA A 284 13.36 6.76 -31.10
CA ALA A 284 14.38 7.79 -31.27
C ALA A 284 13.85 9.05 -31.96
N LYS A 285 13.01 8.89 -32.98
CA LYS A 285 12.36 10.02 -33.66
C LYS A 285 11.43 10.77 -32.72
N GLU A 286 10.55 10.05 -32.01
CA GLU A 286 9.60 10.64 -31.06
C GLU A 286 10.31 11.39 -29.92
N LEU A 287 11.35 10.80 -29.31
CA LEU A 287 12.12 11.44 -28.25
C LEU A 287 12.94 12.64 -28.74
N SER A 288 13.50 12.57 -29.95
CA SER A 288 14.23 13.69 -30.55
C SER A 288 13.30 14.88 -30.78
N GLU A 289 12.08 14.65 -31.26
CA GLU A 289 11.06 15.70 -31.41
C GLU A 289 10.68 16.30 -30.06
N THR A 290 10.40 15.45 -29.06
CA THR A 290 10.02 15.88 -27.71
C THR A 290 11.10 16.75 -27.05
N LEU A 291 12.38 16.38 -27.20
CA LEU A 291 13.50 17.16 -26.67
C LEU A 291 13.74 18.46 -27.45
N SER A 292 13.55 18.44 -28.78
CA SER A 292 13.61 19.65 -29.61
C SER A 292 12.56 20.68 -29.18
N ASP A 293 11.33 20.24 -28.89
CA ASP A 293 10.26 21.13 -28.41
C ASP A 293 10.59 21.76 -27.05
N LYS A 294 11.33 21.02 -26.21
CA LYS A 294 11.89 21.51 -24.93
C LYS A 294 13.17 22.32 -25.09
N ARG A 295 13.63 22.59 -26.31
CA ARG A 295 14.88 23.29 -26.64
C ARG A 295 16.15 22.59 -26.16
N GLN A 296 16.08 21.29 -25.87
CA GLN A 296 17.22 20.44 -25.52
C GLN A 296 17.84 19.88 -26.81
N TYR A 297 18.36 20.79 -27.64
CA TYR A 297 18.77 20.47 -29.00
C TYR A 297 20.01 19.58 -29.07
N GLN A 298 20.92 19.70 -28.12
CA GLN A 298 22.13 18.88 -28.06
C GLN A 298 21.79 17.40 -27.77
N GLU A 299 20.89 17.16 -26.83
CA GLU A 299 20.41 15.83 -26.48
C GLU A 299 19.56 15.23 -27.61
N ALA A 300 18.68 16.02 -28.24
CA ALA A 300 17.91 15.57 -29.39
C ALA A 300 18.82 15.12 -30.56
N ALA A 301 19.85 15.94 -30.87
CA ALA A 301 20.84 15.59 -31.88
C ALA A 301 21.62 14.32 -31.53
N GLN A 302 21.98 14.13 -30.26
CA GLN A 302 22.65 12.91 -29.81
C GLN A 302 21.81 11.67 -30.06
N ILE A 303 20.49 11.70 -29.78
CA ILE A 303 19.59 10.57 -30.05
C ILE A 303 19.59 10.21 -31.54
N LEU A 304 19.51 11.21 -32.42
CA LEU A 304 19.52 10.98 -33.87
C LEU A 304 20.82 10.32 -34.34
N LEU A 305 21.95 10.72 -33.78
CA LEU A 305 23.25 10.13 -34.11
C LEU A 305 23.37 8.69 -33.61
N ASP A 306 23.04 8.46 -32.33
CA ASP A 306 23.28 7.19 -31.65
C ASP A 306 22.31 6.09 -32.13
N TYR A 307 21.03 6.43 -32.35
CA TYR A 307 19.98 5.44 -32.60
C TYR A 307 19.44 5.42 -34.03
N THR A 308 19.48 6.55 -34.75
CA THR A 308 18.96 6.61 -36.14
C THR A 308 20.03 6.78 -37.21
N ARG A 309 21.26 7.14 -36.81
CA ARG A 309 22.40 7.45 -37.70
C ARG A 309 22.08 8.51 -38.77
N GLN A 310 21.39 9.58 -38.37
CA GLN A 310 20.98 10.67 -39.27
C GLN A 310 21.79 11.94 -38.98
N PRO A 311 23.03 12.07 -39.50
CA PRO A 311 23.92 13.17 -39.17
C PRO A 311 23.43 14.52 -39.68
N GLU A 312 22.71 14.56 -40.79
CA GLU A 312 22.19 15.79 -41.37
C GLU A 312 21.11 16.43 -40.50
N GLU A 313 20.14 15.66 -40.03
CA GLU A 313 19.13 16.15 -39.08
C GLU A 313 19.74 16.55 -37.73
N ALA A 314 20.73 15.80 -37.24
CA ALA A 314 21.46 16.15 -36.03
C ALA A 314 22.19 17.50 -36.17
N VAL A 315 22.83 17.76 -37.32
CA VAL A 315 23.48 19.05 -37.62
C VAL A 315 22.46 20.19 -37.67
N VAL A 316 21.27 19.97 -38.25
CA VAL A 316 20.19 20.97 -38.24
C VAL A 316 19.75 21.31 -36.81
N LEU A 317 19.58 20.31 -35.93
CA LEU A 317 19.21 20.55 -34.53
C LEU A 317 20.33 21.27 -33.76
N LEU A 318 21.58 20.85 -33.93
CA LEU A 318 22.73 21.53 -33.31
C LEU A 318 22.82 22.99 -33.77
N ASN A 319 22.56 23.25 -35.05
CA ASN A 319 22.46 24.58 -35.66
C ASN A 319 21.23 25.38 -35.19
N LYS A 320 20.19 24.73 -34.68
CA LYS A 320 19.06 25.41 -34.02
C LYS A 320 19.39 25.79 -32.57
N GLY A 321 20.32 25.06 -31.94
CA GLY A 321 20.70 25.22 -30.52
C GLY A 321 21.94 26.05 -30.21
N HIS A 322 22.55 26.74 -31.18
CA HIS A 322 23.80 27.49 -30.95
C HIS A 322 25.06 26.62 -30.70
N HIS A 323 25.04 25.35 -31.11
CA HIS A 323 26.14 24.37 -30.94
C HIS A 323 27.00 24.16 -32.20
N TRP A 324 27.60 25.23 -32.74
CA TRP A 324 28.20 25.22 -34.08
C TRP A 324 29.47 24.36 -34.19
N SER A 325 30.30 24.42 -33.15
CA SER A 325 31.52 23.61 -33.06
C SER A 325 31.20 22.13 -33.15
N GLU A 326 30.11 21.70 -32.50
CA GLU A 326 29.65 20.32 -32.54
C GLU A 326 29.04 19.97 -33.90
N ALA A 327 28.26 20.86 -34.51
CA ALA A 327 27.74 20.68 -35.87
C ALA A 327 28.86 20.47 -36.90
N ILE A 328 29.93 21.27 -36.83
CA ILE A 328 31.12 21.13 -37.68
C ILE A 328 31.83 19.80 -37.39
N ARG A 329 32.05 19.47 -36.11
CA ARG A 329 32.71 18.22 -35.69
C ARG A 329 31.96 17.00 -36.23
N ILE A 330 30.63 16.97 -36.09
CA ILE A 330 29.77 15.88 -36.58
C ILE A 330 29.81 15.81 -38.11
N SER A 331 29.75 16.94 -38.81
CA SER A 331 29.86 16.99 -40.27
C SER A 331 31.15 16.33 -40.77
N TYR A 332 32.30 16.65 -40.16
CA TYR A 332 33.56 15.98 -40.50
C TYR A 332 33.61 14.52 -40.06
N MET A 333 33.14 14.20 -38.85
CA MET A 333 33.16 12.85 -38.29
C MET A 333 32.39 11.84 -39.17
N TYR A 334 31.30 12.27 -39.79
CA TYR A 334 30.48 11.45 -40.69
C TYR A 334 30.84 11.61 -42.17
N GLY A 335 31.93 12.33 -42.50
CA GLY A 335 32.38 12.54 -43.88
C GLY A 335 31.43 13.39 -44.73
N ARG A 336 30.58 14.20 -44.08
CA ARG A 336 29.57 15.08 -44.69
C ARG A 336 29.98 16.55 -44.57
N SER A 337 31.17 16.89 -45.08
CA SER A 337 31.65 18.29 -45.06
C SER A 337 30.77 19.25 -45.87
N ASP A 338 29.97 18.72 -46.79
CA ASP A 338 28.93 19.47 -47.52
C ASP A 338 27.96 20.19 -46.57
N LEU A 339 27.64 19.57 -45.42
CA LEU A 339 26.73 20.15 -44.42
C LEU A 339 27.23 21.45 -43.81
N ILE A 340 28.54 21.71 -43.85
CA ILE A 340 29.10 22.96 -43.36
C ILE A 340 28.66 24.13 -44.26
N GLU A 341 28.70 23.92 -45.58
CA GLU A 341 28.28 24.94 -46.54
C GLU A 341 26.75 25.09 -46.57
N THR A 342 26.03 23.97 -46.51
CA THR A 342 24.56 23.96 -46.69
C THR A 342 23.78 24.29 -45.42
N ASN A 343 24.31 23.98 -44.24
CA ASN A 343 23.58 24.11 -42.98
C ASN A 343 24.30 25.01 -41.98
N VAL A 344 25.61 24.89 -41.79
CA VAL A 344 26.34 25.62 -40.72
C VAL A 344 26.56 27.09 -41.08
N LYS A 345 27.18 27.39 -42.23
CA LYS A 345 27.47 28.77 -42.63
C LYS A 345 26.23 29.66 -42.77
N PRO A 346 25.09 29.19 -43.32
CA PRO A 346 23.87 29.99 -43.35
C PRO A 346 23.36 30.30 -41.94
N SER A 347 23.47 29.36 -41.00
CA SER A 347 23.10 29.57 -39.59
C SER A 347 24.02 30.57 -38.88
N ASP A 348 25.32 30.55 -39.15
CA ASP A 348 26.29 31.51 -38.62
C ASP A 348 25.99 32.95 -39.05
N ILE A 349 25.70 33.14 -40.36
CA ILE A 349 25.39 34.46 -40.92
C ILE A 349 24.07 34.98 -40.34
N ASN A 350 23.04 34.15 -40.27
CA ASN A 350 21.75 34.55 -39.69
C ASN A 350 21.88 34.89 -38.20
N SER A 351 22.66 34.12 -37.43
CA SER A 351 22.91 34.40 -36.01
C SER A 351 23.68 35.71 -35.78
N MET A 352 24.63 36.06 -36.66
CA MET A 352 25.30 37.36 -36.61
C MET A 352 24.35 38.51 -36.94
N PHE A 353 23.48 38.35 -37.93
CA PHE A 353 22.44 39.35 -38.28
C PHE A 353 21.45 39.57 -37.14
N ASP A 354 21.01 38.51 -36.45
CA ASP A 354 20.09 38.63 -35.31
C ASP A 354 20.70 39.33 -34.11
N GLN A 355 21.98 39.06 -33.80
CA GLN A 355 22.72 39.78 -32.76
C GLN A 355 22.89 41.27 -33.10
N LEU A 356 23.15 41.58 -34.38
CA LEU A 356 23.27 42.96 -34.85
C LEU A 356 21.92 43.71 -34.76
N ASN A 357 20.83 43.05 -35.12
CA ASN A 357 19.48 43.62 -35.05
C ASN A 357 19.05 43.89 -33.60
N GLN A 358 19.35 42.98 -32.66
CA GLN A 358 19.08 43.19 -31.24
C GLN A 358 19.93 44.32 -30.63
N GLN A 359 21.20 44.46 -31.03
CA GLN A 359 22.03 45.59 -30.62
C GLN A 359 21.53 46.92 -31.19
N THR A 360 21.08 46.92 -32.45
CA THR A 360 20.53 48.11 -33.11
C THR A 360 19.22 48.56 -32.48
N ALA A 361 18.33 47.62 -32.11
CA ALA A 361 17.09 47.91 -31.39
C ALA A 361 17.37 48.51 -29.99
N ARG A 362 18.33 47.97 -29.24
CA ARG A 362 18.74 48.52 -27.94
C ARG A 362 19.36 49.92 -28.01
N LEU A 363 20.00 50.25 -29.13
CA LEU A 363 20.56 51.58 -29.37
C LEU A 363 19.52 52.61 -29.82
N GLN A 364 18.33 52.18 -30.27
CA GLN A 364 17.20 53.07 -30.60
C GLN A 364 16.27 53.33 -29.41
N GLU A 365 16.39 52.56 -28.33
CA GLU A 365 15.66 52.73 -27.07
C GLU A 365 16.41 53.61 -26.04
N ILE A 366 17.61 54.11 -26.38
CA ILE A 366 18.40 55.12 -25.65
C ILE A 366 18.30 56.44 -26.41
#